data_AF-A0A330L1S5-F1
#
_entry.id   AF-A0A330L1S5-F1
#
_cell.length_a   1.000
_cell.length_b   1.000
_cell.length_c   1.000
_cell.angle_alpha   90.00
_cell.angle_beta   90.00
_cell.angle_gamma   90.00
#
_symmetry.space_group_name_H-M   'P 1'
#
loop_
_entity.id
_entity.type
_entity.pdbx_description
1 polymer ?
#
loop_
_entity_poly.entity_id
_entity_poly.type
_entity_poly.pdbx_seq_one_letter_code
_entity_poly.pdbx_strand_id
1 'polypeptide(L)'
;MPATTLIVSSPPERRKGFFLHRVQKGYAAWIGVILFLYSALFFTLAFYGPHLGPMMTLYSGGSLAERQAAASEMLLLSETVSVAVPVLFLGAVIFSLILTRRVAGPLVQLDRSMQEWAKGNLSWRVQFRPSDRLDELASTANQAMAKIDQAFGDMHRQTAVIRAALASNQLENPESLQTAQQAAASLEKVLGEFSFTRAR
;
A
#
# COMPACT_ATOMS: atom_id res chain seq x y z
N MET A 1 -28.09 36.25 41.14
CA MET A 1 -27.83 35.97 39.70
C MET A 1 -27.10 37.18 39.14
N PRO A 2 -26.00 37.03 38.38
CA PRO A 2 -25.82 36.12 37.25
C PRO A 2 -24.63 35.13 37.38
N ALA A 3 -24.67 34.07 36.57
CA ALA A 3 -23.63 33.04 36.45
C ALA A 3 -22.70 33.37 35.28
N THR A 4 -21.40 33.45 35.57
CA THR A 4 -20.33 33.65 34.59
C THR A 4 -20.10 32.34 33.82
N THR A 5 -20.53 32.30 32.56
CA THR A 5 -20.24 31.21 31.63
C THR A 5 -18.77 31.27 31.22
N LEU A 6 -17.95 30.35 31.72
CA LEU A 6 -16.58 30.15 31.24
C LEU A 6 -16.64 29.40 29.91
N ILE A 7 -16.51 30.13 28.80
CA ILE A 7 -16.27 29.55 27.48
C ILE A 7 -14.82 29.06 27.45
N VAL A 8 -14.63 27.74 27.51
CA VAL A 8 -13.35 27.10 27.19
C VAL A 8 -13.15 27.20 25.68
N SER A 9 -12.30 28.14 25.26
CA SER A 9 -11.79 28.22 23.90
C SER A 9 -10.72 27.14 23.69
N SER A 10 -11.05 26.06 22.99
CA SER A 10 -10.07 25.10 22.50
C SER A 10 -9.11 25.79 21.50
N PRO A 11 -7.79 25.60 21.60
CA PRO A 11 -6.86 26.18 20.64
C PRO A 11 -7.06 25.54 19.26
N PRO A 12 -6.80 26.27 18.15
CA PRO A 12 -6.93 25.71 16.83
C PRO A 12 -5.83 24.66 16.62
N GLU A 13 -6.20 23.38 16.59
CA GLU A 13 -5.32 22.33 16.09
C GLU A 13 -4.87 22.70 14.68
N ARG A 14 -3.60 23.07 14.57
CA ARG A 14 -2.89 23.22 13.30
C ARG A 14 -2.94 21.88 12.56
N ARG A 15 -3.95 21.71 11.72
CA ARG A 15 -4.04 20.64 10.72
C ARG A 15 -2.79 20.68 9.85
N LYS A 16 -1.80 19.86 10.18
CA LYS A 16 -0.64 19.56 9.31
C LYS A 16 -1.07 18.64 8.17
N GLY A 17 -2.07 19.05 7.40
CA GLY A 17 -2.38 18.43 6.12
C GLY A 17 -1.69 19.25 5.04
N PHE A 18 -0.64 18.72 4.39
CA PHE A 18 -0.28 19.02 2.99
C PHE A 18 1.06 18.40 2.52
N PHE A 19 1.84 17.73 3.39
CA PHE A 19 3.19 17.28 3.02
C PHE A 19 3.29 15.88 2.36
N LEU A 20 2.21 15.10 2.26
CA LEU A 20 2.32 13.70 1.81
C LEU A 20 2.30 13.46 0.28
N HIS A 21 2.20 14.49 -0.57
CA HIS A 21 2.10 14.26 -2.02
C HIS A 21 3.44 14.07 -2.77
N ARG A 22 4.59 14.43 -2.17
CA ARG A 22 5.90 14.33 -2.84
C ARG A 22 6.54 12.95 -2.73
N VAL A 23 6.30 12.23 -1.65
CA VAL A 23 6.95 10.93 -1.39
C VAL A 23 6.36 9.82 -2.28
N GLN A 24 5.05 9.88 -2.56
CA GLN A 24 4.36 8.86 -3.37
C GLN A 24 4.79 8.83 -4.84
N LYS A 25 5.02 10.01 -5.45
CA LYS A 25 5.59 10.11 -6.81
C LYS A 25 7.03 9.58 -6.84
N GLY A 26 7.76 9.73 -5.73
CA GLY A 26 9.11 9.19 -5.56
C GLY A 26 9.15 7.67 -5.64
N TYR A 27 8.23 6.97 -4.96
CA TYR A 27 8.20 5.50 -4.99
C TYR A 27 7.83 4.93 -6.36
N ALA A 28 6.84 5.49 -7.05
CA ALA A 28 6.50 5.06 -8.40
C ALA A 28 7.67 5.26 -9.38
N ALA A 29 8.37 6.40 -9.27
CA ALA A 29 9.58 6.64 -10.04
C ALA A 29 10.70 5.66 -9.69
N TRP A 30 10.91 5.37 -8.39
CA TRP A 30 11.91 4.41 -7.93
C TRP A 30 11.62 2.98 -8.40
N ILE A 31 10.36 2.54 -8.35
CA ILE A 31 9.95 1.23 -8.90
C ILE A 31 10.23 1.18 -10.40
N GLY A 32 9.86 2.23 -11.14
CA GLY A 32 10.15 2.31 -12.59
C GLY A 32 11.65 2.27 -12.89
N VAL A 33 12.47 2.98 -12.10
CA VAL A 33 13.94 2.97 -12.22
C VAL A 33 14.50 1.58 -11.90
N ILE A 34 14.07 0.95 -10.81
CA ILE A 34 14.48 -0.41 -10.46
C ILE A 34 14.10 -1.39 -11.57
N LEU A 35 12.88 -1.30 -12.11
CA LEU A 35 12.43 -2.19 -13.18
C LEU A 35 13.21 -1.97 -14.47
N PHE A 36 13.54 -0.72 -14.79
CA PHE A 36 14.42 -0.36 -15.90
C PHE A 36 15.83 -0.93 -15.69
N LEU A 37 16.40 -0.83 -14.49
CA LEU A 37 17.70 -1.41 -14.17
C LEU A 37 17.70 -2.94 -14.29
N TYR A 38 16.66 -3.63 -13.79
CA TYR A 38 16.51 -5.07 -13.98
C TYR A 38 16.38 -5.46 -15.45
N SER A 39 15.61 -4.67 -16.22
CA SER A 39 15.45 -4.88 -17.66
C SER A 39 16.77 -4.68 -18.41
N ALA A 40 17.52 -3.64 -18.07
CA ALA A 40 18.83 -3.35 -18.64
C ALA A 40 19.86 -4.43 -18.28
N LEU A 41 19.85 -4.90 -17.03
CA LEU A 41 20.71 -6.00 -16.58
C LEU A 41 20.37 -7.30 -17.31
N PHE A 42 19.08 -7.67 -17.38
CA PHE A 42 18.62 -8.84 -18.12
C PHE A 42 19.00 -8.74 -19.60
N PHE A 43 18.81 -7.57 -20.20
CA PHE A 43 19.21 -7.29 -21.58
C PHE A 43 20.72 -7.45 -21.78
N THR A 44 21.52 -6.87 -20.89
CA THR A 44 23.00 -7.00 -20.93
C THR A 44 23.40 -8.47 -20.82
N LEU A 45 22.78 -9.23 -19.92
CA LEU A 45 23.11 -10.64 -19.72
C LEU A 45 22.69 -11.50 -20.92
N ALA A 46 21.49 -11.27 -21.46
CA ALA A 46 20.97 -11.97 -22.64
C ALA A 46 21.77 -11.64 -23.91
N PHE A 47 22.28 -10.41 -24.03
CA PHE A 47 23.08 -9.97 -25.18
C PHE A 47 24.53 -10.44 -25.08
N TYR A 48 25.21 -10.16 -23.96
CA TYR A 48 26.62 -10.48 -23.81
C TYR A 48 26.85 -11.96 -23.51
N GLY A 49 25.94 -12.64 -22.82
CA GLY A 49 26.09 -14.05 -22.44
C GLY A 49 26.48 -14.97 -23.61
N PRO A 50 25.71 -14.98 -24.72
CA PRO A 50 26.04 -15.77 -25.91
C PRO A 50 27.35 -15.37 -26.60
N HIS A 51 27.79 -14.11 -26.49
CA HIS A 51 29.01 -13.60 -27.13
C HIS A 51 30.29 -13.87 -26.32
N LEU A 52 30.19 -14.16 -25.02
CA LEU A 52 31.35 -14.39 -24.15
C LEU A 52 32.17 -15.61 -24.58
N GLY A 53 31.52 -16.70 -25.03
CA GLY A 53 32.20 -17.92 -25.48
C GLY A 53 33.10 -17.66 -26.70
N PRO A 54 32.54 -17.21 -27.84
CA PRO A 54 33.30 -16.89 -29.04
C PRO A 54 34.38 -15.82 -28.83
N MET A 55 34.12 -14.82 -27.96
CA MET A 55 35.10 -13.78 -27.66
C MET A 55 36.32 -14.33 -26.90
N MET A 56 36.09 -15.23 -25.93
CA MET A 56 37.16 -15.88 -25.18
C MET A 56 38.00 -16.78 -26.09
N THR A 57 37.38 -17.54 -26.99
CA THR A 57 38.10 -18.40 -27.94
C THR A 57 38.88 -17.61 -28.99
N LEU A 58 38.42 -16.41 -29.36
CA LEU A 58 39.17 -15.51 -30.24
C LEU A 58 40.50 -15.02 -29.62
N TYR A 59 40.48 -14.71 -28.32
CA TYR A 59 41.64 -14.15 -27.60
C TYR A 59 42.58 -15.22 -27.02
N SER A 60 42.03 -16.38 -26.63
CA SER A 60 42.77 -17.49 -25.99
C SER A 60 43.05 -18.68 -26.91
N GLY A 61 42.41 -18.76 -28.09
CA GLY A 61 42.58 -19.86 -29.04
C GLY A 61 44.02 -19.95 -29.55
N GLY A 62 44.58 -21.15 -29.50
CA GLY A 62 45.98 -21.42 -29.88
C GLY A 62 46.17 -21.53 -31.39
N SER A 63 45.16 -21.99 -32.14
CA SER A 63 45.25 -22.21 -33.58
C SER A 63 44.45 -21.17 -34.40
N LEU A 64 44.89 -20.94 -35.65
CA LEU A 64 44.21 -20.04 -36.59
C LEU A 64 42.81 -20.55 -36.96
N ALA A 65 42.61 -21.87 -37.00
CA ALA A 65 41.34 -22.51 -37.32
C ALA A 65 40.28 -22.30 -36.21
N GLU A 66 40.67 -22.40 -34.94
CA GLU A 66 39.78 -22.13 -33.80
C GLU A 66 39.34 -20.66 -33.76
N ARG A 67 40.26 -19.73 -34.03
CA ARG A 67 39.95 -18.30 -34.12
C ARG A 67 39.02 -18.01 -35.29
N GLN A 68 39.18 -18.69 -36.42
CA GLN A 68 38.33 -18.50 -37.59
C GLN A 68 36.92 -19.05 -37.39
N ALA A 69 36.78 -20.20 -36.72
CA ALA A 69 35.48 -20.75 -36.33
C ALA A 69 34.74 -19.78 -35.39
N ALA A 70 35.43 -19.29 -34.35
CA ALA A 70 34.87 -18.32 -33.41
C ALA A 70 34.45 -17.00 -34.09
N ALA A 71 35.24 -16.49 -35.04
CA ALA A 71 34.88 -15.29 -35.79
C ALA A 71 33.61 -15.48 -36.64
N SER A 72 33.46 -16.65 -37.28
CA SER A 72 32.28 -16.97 -38.08
C SER A 72 31.01 -17.10 -37.22
N GLU A 73 31.13 -17.71 -36.04
CA GLU A 73 30.05 -17.82 -35.06
C GLU A 73 29.65 -16.43 -34.54
N MET A 74 30.61 -15.56 -34.25
CA MET A 74 30.36 -14.18 -33.81
C MET A 74 29.65 -13.34 -34.88
N LEU A 75 29.96 -13.54 -36.16
CA LEU A 75 29.30 -12.85 -37.27
C LEU A 75 27.83 -13.28 -37.40
N LEU A 76 27.54 -14.58 -37.31
CA LEU A 76 26.18 -15.11 -37.37
C LEU A 76 25.31 -14.63 -36.19
N LEU A 77 25.90 -14.59 -34.99
CA LEU A 77 25.24 -14.03 -33.81
C LEU A 77 24.97 -12.53 -33.98
N SER A 78 25.94 -11.76 -34.46
CA SER A 78 25.81 -10.31 -34.65
C SER A 78 24.67 -9.96 -35.62
N GLU A 79 24.55 -10.68 -36.73
CA GLU A 79 23.51 -10.42 -37.75
C GLU A 79 22.10 -10.63 -37.16
N THR A 80 21.90 -11.72 -36.41
CA THR A 80 20.61 -12.04 -35.78
C THR A 80 20.28 -11.11 -34.61
N VAL A 81 21.28 -10.77 -33.80
CA VAL A 81 21.08 -10.02 -32.56
C VAL A 81 20.91 -8.51 -32.82
N SER A 82 21.44 -7.98 -33.93
CA SER A 82 21.32 -6.57 -34.33
C SER A 82 19.87 -6.05 -34.35
N VAL A 83 18.92 -6.88 -34.80
CA VAL A 83 17.48 -6.54 -34.86
C VAL A 83 16.78 -6.84 -33.53
N ALA A 84 17.20 -7.90 -32.82
CA ALA A 84 16.62 -8.28 -31.54
C ALA A 84 16.87 -7.23 -30.44
N VAL A 85 18.05 -6.58 -30.47
CA VAL A 85 18.48 -5.55 -29.52
C VAL A 85 17.48 -4.40 -29.38
N PRO A 86 17.17 -3.64 -30.44
CA PRO A 86 16.23 -2.51 -30.34
C PRO A 86 14.83 -2.98 -29.98
N VAL A 87 14.38 -4.14 -30.48
CA VAL A 87 13.03 -4.68 -30.19
C VAL A 87 12.89 -5.04 -28.71
N LEU A 88 13.86 -5.75 -28.13
CA LEU A 88 13.85 -6.10 -26.71
C LEU A 88 14.00 -4.87 -25.82
N PHE A 89 14.87 -3.94 -26.19
CA PHE A 89 15.04 -2.68 -25.45
C PHE A 89 13.74 -1.87 -25.42
N LEU A 90 13.12 -1.64 -26.59
CA LEU A 90 11.82 -0.95 -26.70
C LEU A 90 10.73 -1.71 -25.95
N GLY A 91 10.66 -3.03 -26.10
CA GLY A 91 9.71 -3.88 -25.39
C GLY A 91 9.84 -3.75 -23.88
N ALA A 92 11.07 -3.76 -23.35
CA ALA A 92 11.33 -3.62 -21.92
C ALA A 92 10.99 -2.22 -21.39
N VAL A 93 11.32 -1.16 -22.14
CA VAL A 93 10.94 0.22 -21.79
C VAL A 93 9.42 0.36 -21.74
N ILE A 94 8.72 -0.11 -22.78
CA ILE A 94 7.26 -0.06 -22.85
C ILE A 94 6.65 -0.87 -21.71
N PHE A 95 7.13 -2.09 -21.47
CA PHE A 95 6.67 -2.95 -20.39
C PHE A 95 6.86 -2.29 -19.01
N SER A 96 8.04 -1.71 -18.76
CA SER A 96 8.33 -0.99 -17.52
C SER A 96 7.39 0.20 -17.30
N LEU A 97 7.14 0.99 -18.35
CA LEU A 97 6.22 2.12 -18.29
C LEU A 97 4.78 1.68 -18.02
N ILE A 98 4.30 0.62 -18.69
CA ILE A 98 2.95 0.07 -18.48
C ILE A 98 2.82 -0.44 -17.05
N LEU A 99 3.77 -1.24 -16.57
CA LEU A 99 3.73 -1.83 -15.24
C LEU A 99 3.76 -0.75 -14.16
N THR A 100 4.64 0.25 -14.30
CA THR A 100 4.73 1.37 -13.37
C THR A 100 3.40 2.13 -13.28
N ARG A 101 2.76 2.42 -14.42
CA ARG A 101 1.46 3.10 -14.45
C ARG A 101 0.35 2.28 -13.80
N ARG A 102 0.36 0.96 -14.01
CA ARG A 102 -0.65 0.05 -13.47
C ARG A 102 -0.53 -0.13 -11.96
N VAL A 103 0.67 -0.09 -11.39
CA VAL A 103 0.90 -0.25 -9.95
C VAL A 103 0.80 1.07 -9.17
N ALA A 104 1.23 2.18 -9.76
CA ALA A 104 1.23 3.48 -9.08
C ALA A 104 -0.19 3.98 -8.76
N GLY A 105 -1.16 3.74 -9.65
CA GLY A 105 -2.56 4.15 -9.43
C GLY A 105 -3.17 3.56 -8.15
N PRO A 106 -3.20 2.23 -8.02
CA PRO A 106 -3.73 1.57 -6.82
C PRO A 106 -3.03 1.98 -5.53
N LEU A 107 -1.69 2.11 -5.55
CA LEU A 107 -0.93 2.51 -4.36
C LEU A 107 -1.33 3.89 -3.86
N VAL A 108 -1.53 4.85 -4.77
CA VAL A 108 -1.99 6.20 -4.40
C VAL A 108 -3.40 6.16 -3.82
N GLN A 109 -4.27 5.30 -4.36
CA GLN A 109 -5.63 5.18 -3.85
C GLN A 109 -5.70 4.49 -2.48
N LEU A 110 -4.86 3.49 -2.25
CA LEU A 110 -4.72 2.83 -0.97
C LEU A 110 -4.19 3.79 0.10
N ASP A 111 -3.15 4.56 -0.22
CA ASP A 111 -2.60 5.55 0.71
C ASP A 111 -3.61 6.65 1.05
N ARG A 112 -4.36 7.16 0.06
CA ARG A 112 -5.45 8.12 0.33
C ARG A 112 -6.48 7.52 1.29
N SER A 113 -6.82 6.25 1.11
CA SER A 113 -7.77 5.56 1.99
C SER A 113 -7.21 5.41 3.41
N MET A 114 -5.93 5.03 3.54
CA MET A 114 -5.23 5.00 4.83
C MET A 114 -5.20 6.37 5.51
N GLN A 115 -4.97 7.44 4.75
CA GLN A 115 -5.00 8.80 5.30
C GLN A 115 -6.39 9.20 5.80
N GLU A 116 -7.47 8.82 5.10
CA GLU A 116 -8.84 9.07 5.57
C GLU A 116 -9.14 8.27 6.85
N TRP A 117 -8.77 6.98 6.90
CA TRP A 117 -8.91 6.18 8.12
C TRP A 117 -8.09 6.73 9.29
N ALA A 118 -6.87 7.20 9.04
CA ALA A 118 -6.02 7.82 10.05
C ALA A 118 -6.60 9.14 10.60
N LYS A 119 -7.44 9.84 9.82
CA LYS A 119 -8.20 11.03 10.29
C LYS A 119 -9.45 10.65 11.07
N GLY A 120 -9.75 9.36 11.23
CA GLY A 120 -10.96 8.87 11.91
C GLY A 120 -12.18 8.74 10.99
N ASN A 121 -12.03 8.89 9.67
CA ASN A 121 -13.14 8.71 8.72
C ASN A 121 -13.33 7.21 8.41
N LEU A 122 -13.94 6.48 9.34
CA LEU A 122 -14.16 5.03 9.21
C LEU A 122 -15.23 4.67 8.16
N SER A 123 -16.08 5.63 7.78
CA SER A 123 -17.07 5.44 6.72
C SER A 123 -16.43 5.43 5.31
N TRP A 124 -15.18 5.87 5.17
CA TRP A 124 -14.47 5.84 3.90
C TRP A 124 -14.27 4.41 3.39
N ARG A 125 -14.65 4.16 2.14
CA ARG A 125 -14.48 2.86 1.48
C ARG A 125 -13.48 2.94 0.34
N VAL A 126 -12.54 2.00 0.32
CA VAL A 126 -11.57 1.85 -0.76
C VAL A 126 -12.21 1.11 -1.93
N GLN A 127 -12.00 1.60 -3.15
CA GLN A 127 -12.44 0.95 -4.38
C GLN A 127 -11.33 1.11 -5.41
N PHE A 128 -10.84 0.02 -6.00
CA PHE A 128 -9.85 0.07 -7.07
C PHE A 128 -10.55 0.01 -8.44
N ARG A 129 -9.79 0.26 -9.51
CA ARG A 129 -10.33 0.11 -10.87
C ARG A 129 -10.35 -1.39 -11.24
N PRO A 130 -11.29 -1.84 -12.09
CA PRO A 130 -11.33 -3.24 -12.53
C PRO A 130 -10.02 -3.72 -13.18
N SER A 131 -9.26 -2.81 -13.79
CA SER A 131 -7.94 -3.09 -14.39
C SER A 131 -6.88 -3.54 -13.39
N ASP A 132 -7.08 -3.23 -12.11
CA ASP A 132 -6.05 -3.36 -11.08
C ASP A 132 -6.08 -4.76 -10.45
N ARG A 133 -7.20 -5.50 -10.59
CA ARG A 133 -7.42 -6.85 -10.03
C ARG A 133 -7.21 -6.92 -8.51
N LEU A 134 -7.52 -5.84 -7.79
CA LEU A 134 -7.36 -5.72 -6.33
C LEU A 134 -8.71 -5.69 -5.59
N ASP A 135 -9.78 -6.19 -6.23
CA ASP A 135 -11.13 -6.14 -5.67
C ASP A 135 -11.27 -6.92 -4.36
N GLU A 136 -10.55 -8.04 -4.24
CA GLU A 136 -10.50 -8.84 -3.01
C GLU A 136 -9.83 -8.08 -1.86
N LEU A 137 -8.75 -7.35 -2.15
CA LEU A 137 -8.07 -6.49 -1.18
C LEU A 137 -8.98 -5.35 -0.73
N ALA A 138 -9.67 -4.70 -1.67
CA ALA A 138 -10.64 -3.66 -1.35
C ALA A 138 -11.79 -4.20 -0.49
N SER A 139 -12.34 -5.37 -0.85
CA SER A 139 -13.40 -6.04 -0.09
C SER A 139 -12.95 -6.33 1.34
N THR A 140 -11.78 -6.96 1.50
CA THR A 140 -11.24 -7.31 2.82
C THR A 140 -10.98 -6.08 3.68
N ALA A 141 -10.38 -5.03 3.10
CA ALA A 141 -10.12 -3.77 3.81
C ALA A 141 -11.42 -3.07 4.23
N ASN A 142 -12.42 -3.02 3.34
CA ASN A 142 -13.72 -2.44 3.64
C ASN A 142 -14.48 -3.22 4.70
N GLN A 143 -14.38 -4.55 4.71
CA GLN A 143 -14.97 -5.39 5.76
C GLN A 143 -14.30 -5.13 7.11
N ALA A 144 -12.97 -5.02 7.14
CA ALA A 144 -12.24 -4.69 8.37
C ALA A 144 -12.67 -3.32 8.93
N MET A 145 -12.73 -2.30 8.07
CA MET A 145 -13.18 -0.96 8.49
C MET A 145 -14.64 -0.94 8.91
N ALA A 146 -15.52 -1.72 8.27
CA ALA A 146 -16.92 -1.84 8.69
C ALA A 146 -17.04 -2.44 10.10
N LYS A 147 -16.23 -3.44 10.45
CA LYS A 147 -16.20 -4.00 11.82
C LYS A 147 -15.74 -2.98 12.84
N ILE A 148 -14.72 -2.19 12.50
CA ILE A 148 -14.21 -1.13 13.37
C ILE A 148 -15.25 -0.03 13.56
N ASP A 149 -15.88 0.43 12.49
CA ASP A 149 -16.94 1.44 12.50
C ASP A 149 -18.13 0.99 13.37
N GLN A 150 -18.57 -0.25 13.19
CA GLN A 150 -19.63 -0.85 14.01
C GLN A 150 -19.23 -0.91 15.48
N ALA A 151 -18.03 -1.40 15.80
CA ALA A 151 -17.56 -1.49 17.19
C ALA A 151 -17.50 -0.11 17.87
N PHE A 152 -16.97 0.91 17.21
CA PHE A 152 -16.98 2.28 17.75
C PHE A 152 -18.40 2.84 17.91
N GLY A 153 -19.29 2.56 16.96
CA GLY A 153 -20.70 2.93 17.06
C GLY A 153 -21.39 2.27 18.26
N ASP A 154 -21.15 0.99 18.47
CA ASP A 154 -21.65 0.23 19.62
C ASP A 154 -21.09 0.80 20.92
N MET A 155 -19.78 1.08 20.98
CA MET A 155 -19.15 1.70 22.14
C MET A 155 -19.76 3.06 22.47
N HIS A 156 -20.00 3.90 21.47
CA HIS A 156 -20.59 5.22 21.67
C HIS A 156 -22.02 5.13 22.20
N ARG A 157 -22.84 4.23 21.65
CA ARG A 157 -24.21 4.00 22.11
C ARG A 157 -24.24 3.51 23.56
N GLN A 158 -23.42 2.52 23.90
CA GLN A 158 -23.38 1.98 25.27
C GLN A 158 -22.84 3.01 26.28
N THR A 159 -21.85 3.82 25.89
CA THR A 159 -21.35 4.92 26.74
C THR A 159 -22.44 5.97 26.99
N ALA A 160 -23.26 6.28 25.97
CA ALA A 160 -24.38 7.19 26.13
C ALA A 160 -25.46 6.64 27.09
N VAL A 161 -25.76 5.35 27.01
CA VAL A 161 -26.70 4.67 27.93
C VAL A 161 -26.20 4.74 29.37
N ILE A 162 -24.93 4.39 29.60
CA ILE A 162 -24.32 4.46 30.95
C ILE A 162 -24.33 5.90 31.46
N ARG A 163 -23.94 6.88 30.64
CA ARG A 163 -23.94 8.30 31.03
C ARG A 163 -25.34 8.80 31.35
N ALA A 164 -26.36 8.40 30.60
CA ALA A 164 -27.75 8.76 30.87
C ALA A 164 -28.25 8.16 32.18
N ALA A 165 -27.94 6.89 32.47
CA ALA A 165 -28.26 6.26 33.74
C ALA A 165 -27.61 6.99 34.92
N LEU A 166 -26.32 7.35 34.80
CA LEU A 166 -25.58 8.10 35.83
C LEU A 166 -26.10 9.54 36.02
N ALA A 167 -26.42 10.25 34.94
CA ALA A 167 -26.88 11.64 34.99
C ALA A 167 -28.29 11.79 35.58
N SER A 168 -29.11 10.75 35.49
CA SER A 168 -30.49 10.79 35.97
C SER A 168 -30.62 10.76 37.50
N ASN A 169 -29.51 10.64 38.26
CA ASN A 169 -29.50 10.42 39.72
C ASN A 169 -30.38 9.24 40.18
N GLN A 170 -30.86 8.40 39.26
CA GLN A 170 -31.64 7.20 39.54
C GLN A 170 -30.74 6.01 39.91
N LEU A 171 -29.58 6.23 40.51
CA LEU A 171 -28.71 5.16 41.02
C LEU A 171 -29.40 4.33 42.12
N GLU A 172 -30.52 4.81 42.65
CA GLU A 172 -31.39 4.07 43.58
C GLU A 172 -32.42 3.18 42.86
N ASN A 173 -32.69 3.42 41.57
CA ASN A 173 -33.64 2.62 40.80
C ASN A 173 -32.95 1.34 40.29
N PRO A 174 -33.38 0.14 40.71
CA PRO A 174 -32.74 -1.12 40.30
C PRO A 174 -32.76 -1.34 38.78
N GLU A 175 -33.72 -0.77 38.05
CA GLU A 175 -33.83 -0.90 36.60
C GLU A 175 -32.73 -0.11 35.84
N SER A 176 -32.39 1.08 36.31
CA SER A 176 -31.32 1.91 35.71
C SER A 176 -29.94 1.28 35.95
N LEU A 177 -29.74 0.69 37.13
CA LEU A 177 -28.52 -0.05 37.49
C LEU A 177 -28.35 -1.29 36.62
N GLN A 178 -29.41 -2.07 36.41
CA GLN A 178 -29.38 -3.23 35.50
C GLN A 178 -29.07 -2.80 34.07
N THR A 179 -29.68 -1.71 33.58
CA THR A 179 -29.43 -1.19 32.24
C THR A 179 -27.98 -0.76 32.06
N ALA A 180 -27.40 -0.07 33.04
CA ALA A 180 -25.99 0.32 33.01
C ALA A 180 -25.04 -0.90 33.07
N GLN A 181 -25.36 -1.92 33.87
CA GLN A 181 -24.59 -3.17 33.93
C GLN A 181 -24.64 -3.94 32.62
N GLN A 182 -25.82 -4.04 31.98
CA GLN A 182 -25.97 -4.67 30.66
C GLN A 182 -25.19 -3.93 29.57
N ALA A 183 -25.21 -2.60 29.60
CA ALA A 183 -24.42 -1.78 28.68
C ALA A 183 -22.92 -1.99 28.89
N ALA A 184 -22.46 -2.08 30.14
CA ALA A 184 -21.06 -2.36 30.47
C ALA A 184 -20.63 -3.78 30.04
N ALA A 185 -21.46 -4.79 30.25
CA ALA A 185 -21.19 -6.16 29.78
C ALA A 185 -21.14 -6.25 28.25
N SER A 186 -22.01 -5.48 27.56
CA SER A 186 -21.99 -5.38 26.10
C SER A 186 -20.71 -4.72 25.59
N LEU A 187 -20.22 -3.67 26.27
CA LEU A 187 -18.93 -3.04 25.98
C LEU A 187 -17.77 -4.01 26.17
N GLU A 188 -17.76 -4.78 27.25
CA GLU A 188 -16.72 -5.77 27.51
C GLU A 188 -16.68 -6.84 26.41
N LYS A 189 -17.84 -7.29 25.94
CA LYS A 189 -17.93 -8.21 24.81
C LYS A 189 -17.35 -7.63 23.52
N VAL A 190 -17.72 -6.39 23.17
CA VAL A 190 -17.20 -5.71 21.97
C VAL A 190 -15.69 -5.53 22.08
N LEU A 191 -15.17 -5.12 23.24
CA LEU A 191 -13.73 -4.99 23.47
C LEU A 191 -13.02 -6.35 23.41
N GLY A 192 -13.66 -7.44 23.84
CA GLY A 192 -13.12 -8.79 23.76
C GLY A 192 -12.88 -9.29 22.33
N GLU A 193 -13.51 -8.69 21.31
CA GLU A 193 -13.29 -9.02 19.90
C GLU A 193 -11.96 -8.46 19.36
N PHE A 194 -11.35 -7.50 20.05
CA PHE A 194 -10.12 -6.83 19.62
C PHE A 194 -8.92 -7.23 20.49
N SER A 195 -7.77 -7.44 19.86
CA SER A 195 -6.51 -7.63 20.57
C SER A 195 -5.86 -6.28 20.84
N PHE A 196 -5.73 -5.93 22.12
CA PHE A 196 -5.05 -4.71 22.55
C PHE A 196 -3.65 -5.03 23.05
N THR A 197 -2.65 -4.31 22.56
CA THR A 197 -1.32 -4.33 23.18
C THR A 197 -1.33 -3.41 24.38
N ARG A 198 -1.08 -3.93 25.59
CA ARG A 198 -0.79 -3.07 26.76
C ARG A 198 0.47 -2.27 26.45
N ALA A 199 0.34 -0.95 26.28
CA ALA A 199 1.49 -0.06 26.27
C ALA A 199 2.21 -0.20 27.63
N ARG A 200 3.51 -0.52 27.60
CA ARG A 200 4.39 -0.48 28.78
C ARG A 200 4.83 0.94 29.04
#